data_AF-A0A6B3GV29-F1
#
_entry.id   AF-A0A6B3GV29-F1
#
_cell.length_a   1.000
_cell.length_b   1.000
_cell.length_c   1.000
_cell.angle_alpha   90.00
_cell.angle_beta   90.00
_cell.angle_gamma   90.00
#
_symmetry.space_group_name_H-M   'P 1'
#
loop_
_entity.id
_entity.type
_entity.pdbx_description
1 polymer ?
#
loop_
_entity_poly.entity_id
_entity_poly.type
_entity_poly.pdbx_seq_one_letter_code
_entity_poly.pdbx_strand_id
1 'polypeptide(L)'
;VDVRPTNPSAPKWLDAGAMPKPQDIKAKTVNEVDVLLGADADTIGLVGYFQPVLPPEGSVPHGAWDRVVSRFNQRSTEFRELAGKMAQYEAEGRFVVQDGVVYGVDDAGDRRPITGDHDVFDVSSPDGSRLSHPDHDALIDEMRAKDMAVVHGAHMFWNPPTAFDKSVFDKIVGSHQGPSGEPLLRFTPNSDHAVLTWTQKLKPGQVDSYTARHTYGIPEKNFTKFRDVARDRNVVVDVRPTNPSAPKWLDAGAMP
;
A
#
# COMPACT_ATOMS: atom_id res chain seq x y z
N VAL A 1 -0.89 -4.12 17.66
CA VAL A 1 -0.38 -3.42 16.46
C VAL A 1 -0.63 -4.30 15.26
N ASP A 2 -1.25 -3.76 14.21
CA ASP A 2 -1.45 -4.46 12.94
C ASP A 2 -0.48 -3.88 11.90
N VAL A 3 0.31 -4.74 11.25
CA VAL A 3 1.34 -4.34 10.28
C VAL A 3 1.03 -4.96 8.93
N ARG A 4 1.16 -4.18 7.85
CA ARG A 4 1.07 -4.73 6.49
C ARG A 4 2.37 -5.46 6.18
N PRO A 5 2.31 -6.73 5.73
CA PRO A 5 3.51 -7.43 5.30
C PRO A 5 4.11 -6.72 4.08
N THR A 6 5.42 -6.45 4.13
CA THR A 6 6.19 -5.90 3.01
C THR A 6 6.49 -6.97 1.98
N ASN A 7 7.18 -6.60 0.88
CA ASN A 7 7.80 -7.58 -0.01
C ASN A 7 8.55 -8.63 0.84
N PRO A 8 8.25 -9.95 0.71
CA PRO A 8 8.87 -11.01 1.53
C PRO A 8 10.39 -11.06 1.46
N SER A 9 10.99 -10.42 0.45
CA SER A 9 12.44 -10.32 0.27
C SER A 9 13.08 -9.12 0.98
N ALA A 10 12.30 -8.22 1.58
CA ALA A 10 12.82 -7.04 2.31
C ALA A 10 13.56 -7.39 3.64
N PRO A 11 13.11 -8.37 4.46
CA PRO A 11 13.75 -8.66 5.74
C PRO A 11 15.25 -8.96 5.65
N LYS A 12 15.69 -9.78 4.68
CA LYS A 12 17.12 -10.09 4.49
C LYS A 12 17.98 -8.85 4.24
N TRP A 13 17.40 -7.79 3.67
CA TRP A 13 18.12 -6.54 3.39
C TRP A 13 18.19 -5.65 4.60
N LEU A 14 17.10 -5.56 5.37
CA LEU A 14 17.10 -4.87 6.66
C LEU A 14 18.15 -5.49 7.60
N ASP A 15 18.19 -6.82 7.69
CA ASP A 15 19.22 -7.56 8.45
C ASP A 15 20.65 -7.28 7.96
N ALA A 16 20.81 -7.01 6.65
CA ALA A 16 22.08 -6.65 6.03
C ALA A 16 22.41 -5.14 6.10
N GLY A 17 21.59 -4.34 6.80
CA GLY A 17 21.81 -2.91 7.01
C GLY A 17 21.24 -1.98 5.93
N ALA A 18 20.37 -2.47 5.05
CA ALA A 18 19.65 -1.63 4.10
C ALA A 18 18.75 -0.62 4.82
N MET A 19 18.58 0.57 4.23
CA MET A 19 17.70 1.60 4.78
C MET A 19 16.24 1.30 4.43
N PRO A 20 15.28 1.51 5.36
CA PRO A 20 13.87 1.44 5.02
C PRO A 20 13.52 2.57 4.03
N LYS A 21 12.55 2.30 3.16
CA LYS A 21 12.17 3.22 2.09
C LYS A 21 11.64 4.54 2.65
N PRO A 22 12.33 5.68 2.43
CA PRO A 22 11.83 6.96 2.90
C PRO A 22 10.62 7.40 2.09
N GLN A 23 9.71 8.15 2.72
CA GLN A 23 8.47 8.63 2.12
C GLN A 23 8.69 9.42 0.80
N ASP A 24 9.82 10.11 0.70
CA ASP A 24 10.24 10.90 -0.46
C ASP A 24 10.57 10.05 -1.70
N ILE A 25 10.98 8.80 -1.51
CA ILE A 25 11.31 7.89 -2.60
C ILE A 25 10.03 7.22 -3.07
N LYS A 26 9.60 7.53 -4.29
CA LYS A 26 8.39 6.94 -4.89
C LYS A 26 8.65 5.68 -5.69
N ALA A 27 9.92 5.43 -6.04
CA ALA A 27 10.34 4.23 -6.78
C ALA A 27 9.97 2.94 -6.01
N LYS A 28 9.58 1.89 -6.74
CA LYS A 28 9.09 0.64 -6.14
C LYS A 28 10.22 -0.37 -5.93
N THR A 29 10.06 -1.25 -4.93
CA THR A 29 10.98 -2.38 -4.74
C THR A 29 10.94 -3.33 -5.94
N VAL A 30 12.10 -3.90 -6.28
CA VAL A 30 12.29 -4.93 -7.30
C VAL A 30 11.57 -6.22 -6.88
N ASN A 31 10.87 -6.85 -7.82
CA ASN A 31 10.24 -8.17 -7.68
C ASN A 31 10.67 -9.12 -8.81
N GLU A 32 10.18 -10.35 -8.82
CA GLU A 32 10.60 -11.38 -9.79
C GLU A 32 10.25 -11.01 -11.24
N VAL A 33 9.19 -10.22 -11.45
CA VAL A 33 8.83 -9.76 -12.81
C VAL A 33 9.80 -8.69 -13.30
N ASP A 34 10.32 -7.86 -12.39
CA ASP A 34 11.31 -6.84 -12.74
C ASP A 34 12.63 -7.47 -13.26
N VAL A 35 12.97 -8.69 -12.81
CA VAL A 35 14.13 -9.43 -13.35
C VAL A 35 13.96 -9.75 -14.82
N LEU A 36 12.74 -10.11 -15.24
CA LEU A 36 12.40 -10.33 -16.66
C LEU A 36 12.48 -9.03 -17.48
N LEU A 37 12.54 -7.87 -16.82
CA LEU A 37 12.63 -6.55 -17.42
C LEU A 37 14.04 -5.94 -17.34
N GLY A 38 15.04 -6.73 -16.91
CA GLY A 38 16.44 -6.33 -16.84
C GLY A 38 16.94 -5.88 -15.47
N ALA A 39 16.15 -6.02 -14.40
CA ALA A 39 16.67 -5.87 -13.05
C ALA A 39 17.55 -7.07 -12.65
N ASP A 40 18.54 -6.83 -11.80
CA ASP A 40 19.36 -7.90 -11.24
C ASP A 40 18.53 -8.74 -10.22
N ALA A 41 18.54 -10.06 -10.37
CA ALA A 41 17.84 -10.99 -9.48
C ALA A 41 18.34 -10.89 -8.03
N ASP A 42 19.61 -10.55 -7.85
CA ASP A 42 20.21 -10.37 -6.53
C ASP A 42 19.75 -9.08 -5.84
N THR A 43 18.93 -8.26 -6.49
CA THR A 43 18.39 -7.00 -5.93
C THR A 43 16.90 -7.08 -5.56
N ILE A 44 16.25 -8.24 -5.74
CA ILE A 44 14.84 -8.43 -5.35
C ILE A 44 14.64 -8.04 -3.88
N GLY A 45 13.68 -7.14 -3.63
CA GLY A 45 13.40 -6.55 -2.32
C GLY A 45 14.01 -5.16 -2.10
N LEU A 46 15.01 -4.74 -2.90
CA LEU A 46 15.56 -3.39 -2.87
C LEU A 46 14.73 -2.44 -3.74
N VAL A 47 14.78 -1.14 -3.45
CA VAL A 47 14.16 -0.09 -4.26
C VAL A 47 14.92 0.02 -5.58
N GLY A 48 14.20 -0.24 -6.67
CA GLY A 48 14.75 -0.20 -8.02
C GLY A 48 14.32 1.05 -8.76
N TYR A 49 15.27 1.71 -9.43
CA TYR A 49 15.04 2.75 -10.41
C TYR A 49 15.89 2.48 -11.64
N PHE A 50 15.29 1.88 -12.65
CA PHE A 50 15.96 1.44 -13.88
C PHE A 50 15.04 1.62 -15.07
N GLN A 51 15.62 1.77 -16.26
CA GLN A 51 14.87 1.75 -17.50
C GLN A 51 14.51 0.29 -17.83
N PRO A 52 13.24 -0.11 -17.80
CA PRO A 52 12.88 -1.49 -18.09
C PRO A 52 13.06 -1.80 -19.57
N VAL A 53 13.37 -3.04 -19.89
CA VAL A 53 13.49 -3.55 -21.26
C VAL A 53 12.50 -4.69 -21.44
N LEU A 54 11.69 -4.66 -22.51
CA LEU A 54 10.83 -5.79 -22.83
C LEU A 54 11.69 -6.98 -23.29
N PRO A 55 11.51 -8.17 -22.71
CA PRO A 55 12.20 -9.36 -23.18
C PRO A 55 11.58 -9.81 -24.53
N PRO A 56 12.32 -10.56 -25.36
CA PRO A 56 11.79 -11.07 -26.62
C PRO A 56 10.50 -11.88 -26.44
N GLU A 57 9.58 -11.81 -27.40
CA GLU A 57 8.37 -12.64 -27.37
C GLU A 57 8.73 -14.14 -27.27
N GLY A 58 8.04 -14.87 -26.39
CA GLY A 58 8.30 -16.29 -26.13
C GLY A 58 9.46 -16.60 -25.18
N SER A 59 10.21 -15.60 -24.71
CA SER A 59 11.30 -15.80 -23.74
C SER A 59 10.84 -15.82 -22.27
N VAL A 60 9.57 -15.47 -22.01
CA VAL A 60 8.97 -15.52 -20.68
C VAL A 60 8.11 -16.78 -20.50
N PRO A 61 7.91 -17.26 -19.26
CA PRO A 61 7.04 -18.41 -19.00
C PRO A 61 5.64 -18.26 -19.59
N HIS A 62 5.04 -19.37 -20.04
CA HIS A 62 3.70 -19.38 -20.61
C HIS A 62 2.68 -18.79 -19.62
N GLY A 63 1.85 -17.84 -20.10
CA GLY A 63 0.88 -17.12 -19.27
C GLY A 63 1.45 -15.95 -18.46
N ALA A 64 2.75 -15.68 -18.51
CA ALA A 64 3.37 -14.54 -17.81
C ALA A 64 3.43 -13.25 -18.64
N TRP A 65 3.23 -13.32 -19.97
CA TRP A 65 3.45 -12.19 -20.88
C TRP A 65 2.64 -10.94 -20.51
N ASP A 66 1.34 -11.08 -20.27
CA ASP A 66 0.48 -9.93 -19.91
C ASP A 66 0.93 -9.26 -18.60
N ARG A 67 1.38 -10.06 -17.63
CA ARG A 67 1.92 -9.57 -16.36
C ARG A 67 3.25 -8.83 -16.58
N VAL A 68 4.12 -9.34 -17.46
CA VAL A 68 5.40 -8.71 -17.83
C VAL A 68 5.16 -7.39 -18.56
N VAL A 69 4.26 -7.36 -19.54
CA VAL A 69 3.90 -6.14 -20.29
C VAL A 69 3.27 -5.09 -19.37
N SER A 70 2.35 -5.50 -18.49
CA SER A 70 1.76 -4.62 -17.48
C SER A 70 2.83 -4.02 -16.57
N ARG A 71 3.78 -4.84 -16.10
CA ARG A 71 4.88 -4.38 -15.26
C ARG A 71 5.86 -3.48 -16.01
N PHE A 72 6.16 -3.78 -17.27
CA PHE A 72 6.97 -2.94 -18.15
C PHE A 72 6.37 -1.54 -18.29
N ASN A 73 5.06 -1.45 -18.52
CA ASN A 73 4.37 -0.16 -18.62
C ASN A 73 4.43 0.60 -17.30
N GLN A 74 4.24 -0.08 -16.16
CA GLN A 74 4.39 0.55 -14.84
C GLN A 74 5.80 1.10 -14.62
N ARG A 75 6.84 0.30 -14.89
CA ARG A 75 8.24 0.71 -14.72
C ARG A 75 8.65 1.79 -15.70
N SER A 76 8.15 1.77 -16.94
CA SER A 76 8.44 2.78 -17.96
C SER A 76 7.86 4.13 -17.59
N THR A 77 6.62 4.15 -17.08
CA THR A 77 5.99 5.37 -16.55
C THR A 77 6.74 5.87 -15.32
N GLU A 78 7.04 4.98 -14.36
CA GLU A 78 7.80 5.32 -13.15
C GLU A 78 9.17 5.92 -13.48
N PHE A 79 9.93 5.32 -14.40
CA PHE A 79 11.23 5.82 -14.82
C PHE A 79 11.12 7.24 -15.40
N ARG A 80 10.14 7.48 -16.28
CA ARG A 80 9.95 8.80 -16.89
C ARG A 80 9.49 9.86 -15.89
N GLU A 81 8.50 9.53 -15.06
CA GLU A 81 7.89 10.48 -14.13
C GLU A 81 8.83 10.85 -12.97
N LEU A 82 9.64 9.91 -12.51
CA LEU A 82 10.56 10.15 -11.40
C LEU A 82 11.91 10.73 -11.83
N ALA A 83 12.25 10.74 -13.13
CA ALA A 83 13.57 11.17 -13.62
C ALA A 83 14.05 12.52 -13.07
N GLY A 84 13.20 13.55 -13.13
CA GLY A 84 13.55 14.87 -12.60
C GLY A 84 13.81 14.85 -11.09
N LYS A 85 13.02 14.07 -10.34
CA LYS A 85 13.15 13.98 -8.88
C LYS A 85 14.37 13.15 -8.47
N MET A 86 14.65 12.06 -9.18
CA MET A 86 15.84 11.24 -8.96
C MET A 86 17.12 12.04 -9.24
N ALA A 87 17.15 12.79 -10.35
CA ALA A 87 18.27 13.69 -10.65
C ALA A 87 18.46 14.79 -9.60
N GLN A 88 17.35 15.35 -9.08
CA GLN A 88 17.40 16.31 -7.98
C GLN A 88 18.00 15.67 -6.71
N TYR A 89 17.54 14.48 -6.33
CA TYR A 89 18.03 13.77 -5.16
C TYR A 89 19.52 13.43 -5.23
N GLU A 90 20.00 13.08 -6.42
CA GLU A 90 21.41 12.82 -6.67
C GLU A 90 22.26 14.10 -6.60
N ALA A 91 21.76 15.21 -7.18
CA ALA A 91 22.41 16.51 -7.07
C ALA A 91 22.45 17.04 -5.61
N GLU A 92 21.44 16.70 -4.81
CA GLU A 92 21.40 17.00 -3.37
C GLU A 92 22.28 16.06 -2.53
N GLY A 93 22.85 15.00 -3.13
CA GLY A 93 23.68 14.01 -2.43
C GLY A 93 22.90 13.13 -1.45
N ARG A 94 21.57 13.10 -1.54
CA ARG A 94 20.70 12.34 -0.61
C ARG A 94 20.51 10.90 -1.06
N PHE A 95 20.38 10.71 -2.36
CA PHE A 95 20.16 9.40 -2.96
C PHE A 95 20.96 9.25 -4.23
N VAL A 96 21.49 8.07 -4.50
CA VAL A 96 22.21 7.75 -5.74
C VAL A 96 21.63 6.49 -6.34
N VAL A 97 21.57 6.42 -7.67
CA VAL A 97 21.18 5.22 -8.39
C VAL A 97 22.43 4.54 -8.89
N GLN A 98 22.65 3.30 -8.47
CA GLN A 98 23.77 2.48 -8.92
C GLN A 98 23.22 1.14 -9.37
N ASP A 99 23.54 0.76 -10.61
CA ASP A 99 23.14 -0.52 -11.22
C ASP A 99 21.63 -0.80 -11.13
N GLY A 100 20.82 0.26 -11.26
CA GLY A 100 19.36 0.18 -11.20
C GLY A 100 18.77 0.11 -9.79
N VAL A 101 19.60 0.18 -8.75
CA VAL A 101 19.20 0.19 -7.34
C VAL A 101 19.38 1.58 -6.74
N VAL A 102 18.44 2.00 -5.90
CA VAL A 102 18.51 3.27 -5.17
C VAL A 102 19.21 3.07 -3.83
N TYR A 103 20.25 3.87 -3.59
CA TYR A 103 20.99 3.94 -2.34
C TYR A 103 20.71 5.27 -1.65
N GLY A 104 20.51 5.24 -0.33
CA GLY A 104 20.54 6.42 0.53
C GLY A 104 21.96 6.70 1.00
N VAL A 105 22.24 7.97 1.26
CA VAL A 105 23.47 8.41 1.93
C VAL A 105 23.12 8.72 3.39
N ASP A 106 23.81 8.07 4.32
CA ASP A 106 23.58 8.30 5.75
C ASP A 106 24.42 9.46 6.31
N ASP A 107 24.27 9.73 7.61
CA ASP A 107 24.97 10.83 8.29
C ASP A 107 26.50 10.69 8.28
N ALA A 108 27.04 9.48 8.09
CA ALA A 108 28.47 9.23 7.95
C ALA A 108 28.95 9.39 6.50
N GLY A 109 28.03 9.58 5.55
CA GLY A 109 28.30 9.65 4.12
C GLY A 109 28.35 8.28 3.43
N ASP A 110 28.03 7.20 4.16
CA ASP A 110 28.03 5.85 3.63
C ASP A 110 26.78 5.59 2.79
N ARG A 111 26.96 4.86 1.69
CA ARG A 111 25.87 4.49 0.79
C ARG A 111 25.26 3.18 1.23
N ARG A 112 23.96 3.19 1.53
CA ARG A 112 23.21 1.99 1.90
C ARG A 112 22.06 1.76 0.94
N PRO A 113 21.85 0.53 0.44
CA PRO A 113 20.73 0.25 -0.45
C PRO A 113 19.42 0.48 0.30
N ILE A 114 18.38 0.90 -0.41
CA ILE A 114 17.07 1.13 0.18
C ILE A 114 16.21 -0.12 -0.04
N THR A 115 15.47 -0.58 0.96
CA THR A 115 14.51 -1.70 0.88
C THR A 115 13.12 -1.28 1.36
N GLY A 116 12.14 -2.19 1.34
CA GLY A 116 10.78 -1.90 1.79
C GLY A 116 10.71 -1.56 3.29
N ASP A 117 9.85 -0.60 3.64
CA ASP A 117 9.52 -0.19 5.00
C ASP A 117 8.29 -0.92 5.55
N HIS A 118 8.20 -1.06 6.86
CA HIS A 118 7.04 -1.67 7.52
C HIS A 118 5.90 -0.65 7.69
N ASP A 119 4.86 -0.81 6.88
CA ASP A 119 3.65 0.00 6.98
C ASP A 119 2.79 -0.46 8.15
N VAL A 120 2.78 0.30 9.25
CA VAL A 120 1.82 0.09 10.33
C VAL A 120 0.41 0.38 9.77
N PHE A 121 -0.50 -0.59 9.90
CA PHE A 121 -1.88 -0.46 9.44
C PHE A 121 -2.74 0.24 10.49
N ASP A 122 -2.78 -0.31 11.70
CA ASP A 122 -3.57 0.24 12.81
C ASP A 122 -2.91 -0.03 14.17
N VAL A 123 -3.22 0.82 15.14
CA VAL A 123 -2.80 0.68 16.53
C VAL A 123 -3.97 0.98 17.46
N SER A 124 -4.25 0.02 18.34
CA SER A 124 -5.25 0.14 19.39
C SER A 124 -4.67 -0.32 20.73
N SER A 125 -5.28 0.15 21.81
CA SER A 125 -5.15 -0.43 23.13
C SER A 125 -5.60 -1.91 23.13
N PRO A 126 -5.19 -2.71 24.14
CA PRO A 126 -5.61 -4.11 24.26
C PRO A 126 -7.12 -4.33 24.34
N ASP A 127 -7.87 -3.34 24.83
CA ASP A 127 -9.34 -3.35 24.87
C ASP A 127 -10.00 -2.98 23.53
N GLY A 128 -9.20 -2.71 22.49
CA GLY A 128 -9.66 -2.31 21.16
C GLY A 128 -9.95 -0.82 21.03
N SER A 129 -9.75 -0.02 22.07
CA SER A 129 -9.88 1.44 21.97
C SER A 129 -8.77 2.05 21.11
N ARG A 130 -9.11 3.09 20.36
CA ARG A 130 -8.15 3.81 19.53
C ARG A 130 -7.23 4.65 20.43
N LEU A 131 -5.94 4.64 20.15
CA LEU A 131 -4.98 5.53 20.83
C LEU A 131 -5.28 7.00 20.53
N SER A 132 -4.87 7.89 21.44
CA SER A 132 -4.80 9.32 21.13
C SER A 132 -3.75 9.59 20.05
N HIS A 133 -3.85 10.72 19.33
CA HIS A 133 -2.82 11.08 18.34
C HIS A 133 -1.42 11.25 18.99
N PRO A 134 -1.27 11.93 20.14
CA PRO A 134 0.03 11.99 20.82
C PRO A 134 0.61 10.63 21.20
N ASP A 135 -0.22 9.70 21.72
CA ASP A 135 0.27 8.36 22.10
C ASP A 135 0.63 7.53 20.87
N HIS A 136 -0.14 7.67 19.79
CA HIS A 136 0.19 7.07 18.50
C HIS A 136 1.54 7.59 17.97
N ASP A 137 1.74 8.91 17.96
CA ASP A 137 2.96 9.51 17.42
C ASP A 137 4.19 9.11 18.25
N ALA A 138 4.06 9.11 19.59
CA ALA A 138 5.10 8.63 20.49
C ALA A 138 5.46 7.16 20.25
N LEU A 139 4.47 6.30 20.00
CA LEU A 139 4.72 4.90 19.66
C LEU A 139 5.44 4.74 18.32
N ILE A 140 5.04 5.49 17.29
CA ILE A 140 5.70 5.43 15.98
C ILE A 140 7.15 5.92 16.09
N ASP A 141 7.42 6.96 16.88
CA ASP A 141 8.78 7.42 17.16
C ASP A 141 9.60 6.39 17.93
N GLU A 142 8.99 5.66 18.87
CA GLU A 142 9.63 4.52 19.54
C GLU A 142 9.96 3.40 18.54
N MET A 143 9.04 3.05 17.63
CA MET A 143 9.28 2.04 16.59
C MET A 143 10.45 2.43 15.67
N ARG A 144 10.53 3.71 15.28
CA ARG A 144 11.66 4.26 14.53
C ARG A 144 12.97 4.17 15.30
N ALA A 145 12.96 4.57 16.58
CA ALA A 145 14.13 4.53 17.45
C ALA A 145 14.63 3.10 17.76
N LYS A 146 13.79 2.09 17.55
CA LYS A 146 14.12 0.66 17.68
C LYS A 146 14.47 -0.01 16.35
N ASP A 147 14.74 0.77 15.31
CA ASP A 147 15.11 0.27 13.98
C ASP A 147 14.08 -0.72 13.38
N MET A 148 12.80 -0.56 13.71
CA MET A 148 11.73 -1.47 13.25
C MET A 148 11.31 -1.23 11.79
N ALA A 149 12.13 -0.51 11.01
CA ALA A 149 11.85 -0.15 9.62
C ALA A 149 10.51 0.56 9.37
N VAL A 150 9.90 1.18 10.39
CA VAL A 150 8.66 1.96 10.28
C VAL A 150 8.99 3.39 9.85
N VAL A 151 8.42 3.85 8.74
CA VAL A 151 8.72 5.19 8.20
C VAL A 151 7.58 6.17 8.39
N HIS A 152 6.32 5.73 8.32
CA HIS A 152 5.14 6.58 8.46
C HIS A 152 4.26 6.16 9.64
N GLY A 153 3.34 7.06 10.04
CA GLY A 153 2.31 6.75 11.04
C GLY A 153 1.34 5.66 10.56
N ALA A 154 0.57 5.08 11.47
CA ALA A 154 -0.38 4.03 11.13
C ALA A 154 -1.40 4.48 10.07
N HIS A 155 -1.70 3.62 9.09
CA HIS A 155 -2.61 3.92 7.98
C HIS A 155 -3.96 4.44 8.49
N MET A 156 -4.53 3.82 9.52
CA MET A 156 -5.80 4.21 10.13
C MET A 156 -5.76 5.56 10.89
N PHE A 157 -4.58 6.11 11.14
CA PHE A 157 -4.32 7.44 11.71
C PHE A 157 -4.04 8.52 10.67
N TRP A 158 -3.91 8.15 9.41
CA TRP A 158 -3.77 9.11 8.33
C TRP A 158 -5.10 9.82 8.05
N ASN A 159 -5.09 11.16 8.09
CA ASN A 159 -6.18 11.99 7.61
C ASN A 159 -5.87 12.46 6.18
N PRO A 160 -6.42 11.82 5.14
CA PRO A 160 -6.08 12.12 3.75
C PRO A 160 -6.55 13.55 3.37
N PRO A 161 -5.64 14.47 3.02
CA PRO A 161 -5.98 15.87 2.81
C PRO A 161 -6.67 16.14 1.47
N THR A 162 -6.59 15.21 0.51
CA THR A 162 -7.18 15.35 -0.83
C THR A 162 -8.11 14.19 -1.18
N ALA A 163 -8.98 14.39 -2.18
CA ALA A 163 -9.84 13.33 -2.69
C ALA A 163 -9.05 12.16 -3.31
N PHE A 164 -7.90 12.45 -3.93
CA PHE A 164 -7.01 11.42 -4.44
C PHE A 164 -6.41 10.59 -3.29
N ASP A 165 -5.88 11.25 -2.27
CA ASP A 165 -5.34 10.59 -1.07
C ASP A 165 -6.40 9.73 -0.40
N LYS A 166 -7.64 10.23 -0.33
CA LYS A 166 -8.77 9.47 0.19
C LYS A 166 -9.05 8.22 -0.64
N SER A 167 -8.96 8.30 -1.97
CA SER A 167 -9.13 7.12 -2.83
C SER A 167 -8.04 6.06 -2.61
N VAL A 168 -6.80 6.50 -2.34
CA VAL A 168 -5.69 5.61 -1.99
C VAL A 168 -5.93 4.97 -0.63
N PHE A 169 -6.36 5.77 0.36
CA PHE A 169 -6.74 5.29 1.68
C PHE A 169 -7.83 4.22 1.59
N ASP A 170 -8.93 4.51 0.90
CA ASP A 170 -10.08 3.61 0.77
C ASP A 170 -9.70 2.31 0.05
N LYS A 171 -8.85 2.40 -0.98
CA LYS A 171 -8.34 1.23 -1.71
C LYS A 171 -7.52 0.30 -0.82
N ILE A 172 -6.61 0.86 -0.01
CA ILE A 172 -5.77 0.07 0.92
C ILE A 172 -6.64 -0.54 2.02
N VAL A 173 -7.57 0.22 2.61
CA VAL A 173 -8.49 -0.35 3.62
C VAL A 173 -9.32 -1.48 3.01
N GLY A 174 -9.84 -1.29 1.79
CA GLY A 174 -10.62 -2.30 1.08
C GLY A 174 -9.83 -3.57 0.75
N SER A 175 -8.54 -3.49 0.41
CA SER A 175 -7.74 -4.69 0.10
C SER A 175 -7.55 -5.60 1.31
N HIS A 176 -7.66 -5.07 2.53
CA HIS A 176 -7.52 -5.80 3.79
C HIS A 176 -8.87 -6.21 4.42
N GLN A 177 -9.99 -6.12 3.69
CA GLN A 177 -11.32 -6.50 4.19
C GLN A 177 -11.64 -7.98 3.97
N GLY A 178 -12.05 -8.65 5.06
CA GLY A 178 -12.54 -10.03 5.03
C GLY A 178 -11.47 -11.08 4.71
N PRO A 179 -11.79 -12.39 4.88
CA PRO A 179 -10.80 -13.46 4.78
C PRO A 179 -10.23 -13.70 3.37
N SER A 180 -10.84 -13.11 2.34
CA SER A 180 -10.34 -13.13 0.96
C SER A 180 -9.45 -11.94 0.61
N GLY A 181 -9.36 -10.95 1.51
CA GLY A 181 -8.45 -9.81 1.37
C GLY A 181 -7.02 -10.17 1.76
N GLU A 182 -6.10 -9.25 1.51
CA GLU A 182 -4.71 -9.32 1.94
C GLU A 182 -4.66 -9.31 3.48
N PRO A 183 -4.01 -10.29 4.13
CA PRO A 183 -3.92 -10.33 5.58
C PRO A 183 -2.95 -9.27 6.12
N LEU A 184 -3.16 -8.91 7.38
CA LEU A 184 -2.27 -8.12 8.22
C LEU A 184 -1.64 -9.03 9.28
N LEU A 185 -0.47 -8.65 9.80
CA LEU A 185 0.15 -9.29 10.95
C LEU A 185 -0.24 -8.52 12.22
N ARG A 186 -0.96 -9.17 13.13
CA ARG A 186 -1.34 -8.61 14.43
C ARG A 186 -0.42 -9.10 15.55
N PHE A 187 0.24 -8.16 16.21
CA PHE A 187 1.02 -8.37 17.42
C PHE A 187 0.20 -7.94 18.65
N THR A 188 0.14 -8.79 19.68
CA THR A 188 -0.60 -8.55 20.93
C THR A 188 0.34 -8.69 22.15
N PRO A 189 0.09 -7.98 23.27
CA PRO A 189 1.02 -7.96 24.41
C PRO A 189 1.28 -9.32 25.07
N ASN A 190 0.35 -10.27 24.95
CA ASN A 190 0.36 -11.54 25.67
C ASN A 190 0.58 -12.75 24.73
N SER A 191 1.31 -12.56 23.63
CA SER A 191 1.59 -13.60 22.64
C SER A 191 2.98 -13.42 22.05
N ASP A 192 3.77 -14.49 22.02
CA ASP A 192 5.05 -14.54 21.30
C ASP A 192 4.87 -14.75 19.79
N HIS A 193 3.62 -14.87 19.33
CA HIS A 193 3.28 -15.08 17.93
C HIS A 193 2.40 -13.96 17.39
N ALA A 194 2.71 -13.49 16.20
CA ALA A 194 1.80 -12.67 15.41
C ALA A 194 0.68 -13.55 14.82
N VAL A 195 -0.54 -13.02 14.73
CA VAL A 195 -1.67 -13.72 14.09
C VAL A 195 -2.07 -13.01 12.81
N LEU A 196 -2.49 -13.77 11.81
CA LEU A 196 -3.10 -13.19 10.61
C LEU A 196 -4.44 -12.55 11.01
N THR A 197 -4.64 -11.30 10.60
CA THR A 197 -5.89 -10.57 10.81
C THR A 197 -6.31 -9.84 9.55
N TRP A 198 -7.54 -9.36 9.54
CA TRP A 198 -8.12 -8.55 8.50
C TRP A 198 -8.90 -7.43 9.17
N THR A 199 -9.11 -6.31 8.47
CA THR A 199 -10.04 -5.28 8.95
C THR A 199 -11.41 -5.92 9.20
N GLN A 200 -12.15 -5.43 10.22
CA GLN A 200 -13.32 -6.10 10.78
C GLN A 200 -14.19 -6.74 9.69
N LYS A 201 -14.37 -8.05 9.80
CA LYS A 201 -15.31 -8.78 8.97
C LYS A 201 -16.71 -8.19 9.19
N LEU A 202 -17.39 -7.86 8.09
CA LEU A 202 -18.79 -7.46 8.12
C LEU A 202 -19.59 -8.48 8.95
N LYS A 203 -20.41 -7.99 9.89
CA LYS A 203 -21.34 -8.85 10.65
C LYS A 203 -22.32 -9.51 9.66
N PRO A 204 -22.93 -10.67 10.00
CA PRO A 204 -24.00 -11.23 9.18
C PRO A 204 -25.08 -10.17 8.87
N GLY A 205 -25.34 -9.94 7.59
CA GLY A 205 -26.26 -8.90 7.11
C GLY A 205 -25.65 -7.52 6.84
N GLN A 206 -24.37 -7.30 7.15
CA GLN A 206 -23.65 -6.10 6.72
C GLN A 206 -22.97 -6.33 5.37
N VAL A 207 -22.96 -5.30 4.53
CA VAL A 207 -22.36 -5.31 3.19
C VAL A 207 -21.40 -4.12 3.07
N ASP A 208 -20.26 -4.33 2.41
CA ASP A 208 -19.36 -3.25 2.00
C ASP A 208 -19.85 -2.60 0.70
N SER A 209 -19.21 -1.51 0.28
CA SER A 209 -19.58 -0.79 -0.95
C SER A 209 -19.42 -1.65 -2.20
N TYR A 210 -18.46 -2.58 -2.21
CA TYR A 210 -18.22 -3.48 -3.32
C TYR A 210 -19.38 -4.46 -3.48
N THR A 211 -19.79 -5.13 -2.40
CA THR A 211 -20.93 -6.04 -2.36
C THR A 211 -22.23 -5.30 -2.64
N ALA A 212 -22.40 -4.09 -2.08
CA ALA A 212 -23.54 -3.22 -2.38
C ALA A 212 -23.67 -2.91 -3.89
N ARG A 213 -22.54 -2.70 -4.58
CA ARG A 213 -22.52 -2.49 -6.03
C ARG A 213 -22.83 -3.75 -6.82
N HIS A 214 -22.08 -4.81 -6.59
CA HIS A 214 -22.07 -5.99 -7.46
C HIS A 214 -23.24 -6.93 -7.20
N THR A 215 -23.80 -6.92 -5.99
CA THR A 215 -24.92 -7.79 -5.61
C THR A 215 -26.24 -7.02 -5.53
N TYR A 216 -26.21 -5.74 -5.14
CA TYR A 216 -27.42 -4.96 -4.84
C TYR A 216 -27.58 -3.70 -5.70
N GLY A 217 -26.69 -3.46 -6.66
CA GLY A 217 -26.80 -2.38 -7.64
C GLY A 217 -26.60 -0.97 -7.10
N ILE A 218 -26.01 -0.80 -5.91
CA ILE A 218 -25.74 0.53 -5.35
C ILE A 218 -24.34 0.99 -5.76
N PRO A 219 -24.18 2.07 -6.56
CA PRO A 219 -22.86 2.62 -6.86
C PRO A 219 -22.10 2.95 -5.57
N GLU A 220 -20.79 2.67 -5.53
CA GLU A 220 -19.95 2.91 -4.34
C GLU A 220 -20.05 4.37 -3.86
N LYS A 221 -20.05 5.33 -4.78
CA LYS A 221 -20.26 6.76 -4.50
C LYS A 221 -21.59 7.04 -3.78
N ASN A 222 -22.65 6.29 -4.08
CA ASN A 222 -23.96 6.47 -3.46
C ASN A 222 -24.04 5.73 -2.12
N PHE A 223 -23.40 4.56 -2.00
CA PHE A 223 -23.25 3.87 -0.72
C PHE A 223 -22.59 4.78 0.33
N THR A 224 -21.50 5.47 -0.05
CA THR A 224 -20.84 6.46 0.82
C THR A 224 -21.80 7.58 1.24
N LYS A 225 -22.55 8.18 0.29
CA LYS A 225 -23.50 9.25 0.60
C LYS A 225 -24.62 8.82 1.57
N PHE A 226 -25.19 7.63 1.37
CA PHE A 226 -26.21 7.11 2.29
C PHE A 226 -25.66 6.89 3.69
N ARG A 227 -24.46 6.31 3.80
CA ARG A 227 -23.75 6.13 5.07
C ARG A 227 -23.50 7.47 5.78
N ASP A 228 -23.04 8.47 5.04
CA ASP A 228 -22.70 9.78 5.60
C ASP A 228 -23.97 10.51 6.06
N VAL A 229 -25.06 10.50 5.28
CA VAL A 229 -26.36 11.07 5.70
C VAL A 229 -26.91 10.38 6.95
N ALA A 230 -26.88 9.05 7.01
CA ALA A 230 -27.34 8.29 8.16
C ALA A 230 -26.56 8.65 9.43
N ARG A 231 -25.24 8.82 9.30
CA ARG A 231 -24.34 9.25 10.39
C ARG A 231 -24.61 10.68 10.81
N ASP A 232 -24.53 11.64 9.88
CA ASP A 232 -24.57 13.07 10.17
C ASP A 232 -25.91 13.51 10.75
N ARG A 233 -27.00 12.85 10.34
CA ARG A 233 -28.35 13.14 10.83
C ARG A 233 -28.81 12.21 11.95
N ASN A 234 -27.99 11.23 12.33
CA ASN A 234 -28.33 10.20 13.30
C ASN A 234 -29.67 9.50 12.99
N VAL A 235 -29.82 9.03 11.76
CA VAL A 235 -31.05 8.38 11.25
C VAL A 235 -30.76 7.00 10.67
N VAL A 236 -31.78 6.14 10.67
CA VAL A 236 -31.77 4.85 9.96
C VAL A 236 -32.29 5.07 8.55
N VAL A 237 -31.59 4.57 7.54
CA VAL A 237 -31.94 4.71 6.13
C VAL A 237 -32.02 3.33 5.48
N ASP A 238 -33.23 2.91 5.13
CA ASP A 238 -33.46 1.68 4.38
C ASP A 238 -33.57 2.00 2.88
N VAL A 239 -32.82 1.28 2.06
CA VAL A 239 -32.78 1.46 0.61
C VAL A 239 -33.05 0.12 -0.06
N ARG A 240 -33.98 0.11 -1.02
CA ARG A 240 -34.25 -1.09 -1.81
C ARG A 240 -33.06 -1.38 -2.76
N PRO A 241 -32.59 -2.63 -2.86
CA PRO A 241 -31.64 -3.03 -3.89
C PRO A 241 -32.16 -2.70 -5.29
N THR A 242 -31.26 -2.37 -6.21
CA THR A 242 -31.57 -2.16 -7.63
C THR A 242 -30.87 -3.22 -8.50
N ASN A 243 -31.10 -3.17 -9.81
CA ASN A 243 -30.47 -4.07 -10.76
C ASN A 243 -28.93 -3.92 -10.68
N PRO A 244 -28.16 -4.99 -10.42
CA PRO A 244 -26.70 -4.93 -10.39
C PRO A 244 -26.02 -4.45 -11.68
N SER A 245 -26.76 -4.40 -12.80
CA SER A 245 -26.31 -3.80 -14.06
C SER A 245 -26.53 -2.30 -14.17
N ALA A 246 -27.25 -1.66 -13.23
CA ALA A 246 -27.54 -0.23 -13.23
C ALA A 246 -26.35 0.66 -12.83
N PRO A 247 -25.45 0.27 -11.89
CA PRO A 247 -24.34 1.12 -11.47
C PRO A 247 -23.48 1.68 -12.60
N LYS A 248 -23.14 0.86 -13.61
CA LYS A 248 -22.34 1.30 -14.75
C LYS A 248 -23.00 2.44 -15.54
N TRP A 249 -24.33 2.45 -15.64
CA TRP A 249 -25.08 3.49 -16.35
C TRP A 249 -25.20 4.77 -15.52
N LEU A 250 -25.44 4.65 -14.21
CA LEU A 250 -25.46 5.78 -13.28
C LEU A 250 -24.08 6.43 -13.10
N ASP A 251 -23.01 5.66 -13.29
CA ASP A 251 -21.65 6.19 -13.35
C ASP A 251 -21.37 6.90 -14.68
N ALA A 252 -21.95 6.42 -15.78
CA ALA A 252 -21.90 7.06 -17.10
C ALA A 252 -22.85 8.27 -17.26
N GLY A 253 -23.53 8.69 -16.19
CA GLY A 253 -24.40 9.88 -16.20
C GLY A 253 -25.82 9.64 -16.68
N ALA A 254 -26.27 8.38 -16.79
CA ALA A 254 -27.68 8.09 -17.03
C ALA A 254 -28.54 8.65 -15.90
N MET A 255 -29.70 9.20 -16.26
CA MET A 255 -30.65 9.73 -15.29
C MET A 255 -31.24 8.58 -14.45
N PRO A 256 -31.33 8.75 -13.12
CA PRO A 256 -31.91 7.76 -12.21
C PRO A 256 -33.44 7.64 -12.35
#